data_AF-A0A1W9Q5A7-F1
#
_entry.id   AF-A0A1W9Q5A7-F1
#
_cell.length_a   1.000
_cell.length_b   1.000
_cell.length_c   1.000
_cell.angle_alpha   90.00
_cell.angle_beta   90.00
_cell.angle_gamma   90.00
#
_symmetry.space_group_name_H-M   'P 1'
#
loop_
_entity.id
_entity.type
_entity.pdbx_description
1 polymer ?
#
loop_
_entity_poly.entity_id
_entity_poly.type
_entity_poly.pdbx_seq_one_letter_code
_entity_poly.pdbx_strand_id
1 'polypeptide(L)'
;ARTYFGKPAKELTLAESAILAGLPQAPARYSPVDHFERAKARQIYVLQRMLDEGLISLEAFDAACSAPLVIRSDVKNTFERAPYFTEHVRQYLLQRYGRDLLYRGGLKVYTTLDLDMQQAARKALIKGLAELDKREGYRGPLRHLSESEAAHFRKEAAREALSSPLTVGATVKALVTRVDDEKEMAVVCLNNGMARLPLSDMKWARKPDKEIPYYEAKIRRPSKALTPGDLILVRLLKGLDMPKEALQSGQSDPEPGSRAERFDWEVSLEQTPLVQGAIVCMAPETGEIKAMIGGRNFKESQFNRAVQARRQPGSAFKPLIYAAALDKGMTPATVIIDAPYVPAPDTGGETWKPHNYKEKFYGPTLFRTGLAKSRNVVTIKILKQIGIDYAIAYAKKMGIASELAPDLSLALGSSGVSLLEITRAYGVFANAGMLATPIFVKKVVDRNGLVLEENQPQIRQVISSETAFVMTDLMRAVITEGTGWRIRALKRPAAGKTGTTNNLRDAWFLGYTPHLVTGVWVGYDDSREMGDGETGSRAASPIWLYFMSAVLKGKSVSDFEVPQRVVFAKIDTETGLLAGPHSRNAVFQSFIEGTQPKTYSPKPASAKLGAFLQFDMEAEAKH
;
A
#
# COMPACT_ATOMS: atom_id res chain seq x y z
N ALA A 1 5.29 27.30 -27.07
CA ALA A 1 5.52 28.37 -26.08
C ALA A 1 5.52 27.81 -24.65
N ARG A 2 4.34 27.58 -24.03
CA ARG A 2 4.24 27.10 -22.64
C ARG A 2 4.97 25.78 -22.37
N THR A 3 4.87 24.80 -23.27
CA THR A 3 5.53 23.48 -23.10
C THR A 3 7.05 23.60 -23.02
N TYR A 4 7.68 24.25 -24.00
CA TYR A 4 9.15 24.29 -24.11
C TYR A 4 9.81 25.44 -23.35
N PHE A 5 9.11 26.55 -23.09
CA PHE A 5 9.71 27.75 -22.50
C PHE A 5 8.98 28.26 -21.25
N GLY A 6 7.77 27.74 -20.96
CA GLY A 6 6.99 28.15 -19.80
C GLY A 6 6.42 29.57 -19.85
N LYS A 7 6.47 30.22 -21.02
CA LYS A 7 6.01 31.59 -21.25
C LYS A 7 4.80 31.63 -22.20
N PRO A 8 3.91 32.64 -22.12
CA PRO A 8 2.95 32.97 -23.18
C PRO A 8 3.65 33.22 -24.53
N ALA A 9 2.96 32.97 -25.64
CA ALA A 9 3.55 33.15 -26.99
C ALA A 9 4.06 34.59 -27.23
N LYS A 10 3.35 35.59 -26.66
CA LYS A 10 3.73 37.02 -26.72
C LYS A 10 5.03 37.39 -26.01
N GLU A 11 5.55 36.51 -25.15
CA GLU A 11 6.76 36.73 -24.35
C GLU A 11 7.96 35.92 -24.87
N LEU A 12 7.83 35.30 -26.06
CA LEU A 12 8.92 34.57 -26.67
C LEU A 12 9.90 35.53 -27.34
N THR A 13 11.19 35.25 -27.16
CA THR A 13 12.26 35.89 -27.92
C THR A 13 12.26 35.41 -29.37
N LEU A 14 12.96 36.12 -30.26
CA LEU A 14 13.15 35.70 -31.65
C LEU A 14 13.76 34.29 -31.74
N ALA A 15 14.75 34.00 -30.89
CA ALA A 15 15.40 32.70 -30.82
C ALA A 15 14.42 31.57 -30.44
N GLU A 16 13.64 31.77 -29.38
CA GLU A 16 12.62 30.80 -28.93
C GLU A 16 11.49 30.62 -29.96
N SER A 17 11.12 31.71 -30.65
CA SER A 17 10.09 31.70 -31.69
C SER A 17 10.54 30.90 -32.92
N ALA A 18 11.78 31.07 -33.35
CA ALA A 18 12.36 30.34 -34.47
C ALA A 18 12.44 28.83 -34.21
N ILE A 19 12.73 28.41 -32.97
CA ILE A 19 12.64 27.00 -32.56
C ILE A 19 11.23 26.47 -32.81
N LEU A 20 10.20 27.16 -32.32
CA LEU A 20 8.81 26.71 -32.46
C LEU A 20 8.34 26.69 -33.91
N ALA A 21 8.74 27.68 -34.71
CA ALA A 21 8.41 27.77 -36.13
C ALA A 21 9.08 26.66 -36.96
N GLY A 22 10.20 26.11 -36.48
CA GLY A 22 10.89 24.98 -37.12
C GLY A 22 10.22 23.61 -36.89
N LEU A 23 9.40 23.46 -35.84
CA LEU A 23 8.83 22.18 -35.42
C LEU A 23 7.77 21.59 -36.36
N PRO A 24 6.83 22.35 -36.96
CA PRO A 24 5.71 21.78 -37.72
C PRO A 24 6.13 20.82 -38.84
N GLN A 25 7.30 21.02 -39.46
CA GLN A 25 7.80 20.14 -40.51
C GLN A 25 8.02 18.69 -40.02
N ALA A 26 8.58 18.52 -38.82
CA ALA A 26 8.79 17.21 -38.22
C ALA A 26 8.96 17.34 -36.69
N PRO A 27 7.85 17.45 -35.92
CA PRO A 27 7.90 17.79 -34.50
C PRO A 27 8.71 16.80 -33.64
N ALA A 28 8.64 15.50 -33.97
CA ALA A 28 9.40 14.47 -33.27
C ALA A 28 10.89 14.51 -33.62
N ARG A 29 11.24 14.73 -34.90
CA ARG A 29 12.64 14.76 -35.36
C ARG A 29 13.41 15.99 -34.86
N TYR A 30 12.70 17.10 -34.71
CA TYR A 30 13.22 18.38 -34.23
C TYR A 30 12.78 18.69 -32.80
N SER A 31 12.42 17.68 -32.01
CA SER A 31 12.07 17.86 -30.59
C SER A 31 13.22 18.57 -29.85
N PRO A 32 13.02 19.78 -29.30
CA PRO A 32 14.07 20.48 -28.56
C PRO A 32 14.45 19.78 -27.24
N VAL A 33 13.61 18.84 -26.79
CA VAL A 33 13.83 18.06 -25.56
C VAL A 33 14.67 16.82 -25.85
N ASP A 34 14.32 16.08 -26.90
CA ASP A 34 14.96 14.79 -27.20
C ASP A 34 16.17 14.94 -28.15
N HIS A 35 16.15 15.97 -29.00
CA HIS A 35 17.07 16.17 -30.12
C HIS A 35 17.49 17.63 -30.27
N PHE A 36 18.01 18.22 -29.19
CA PHE A 36 18.35 19.65 -29.11
C PHE A 36 19.22 20.16 -30.27
N GLU A 37 20.29 19.44 -30.64
CA GLU A 37 21.18 19.83 -31.75
C GLU A 37 20.43 19.92 -33.10
N ARG A 38 19.51 18.99 -33.37
CA ARG A 38 18.69 19.03 -34.59
C ARG A 38 17.69 20.17 -34.56
N ALA A 39 17.11 20.44 -33.39
CA ALA A 39 16.22 21.57 -33.19
C ALA A 39 16.96 22.90 -33.38
N LYS A 40 18.20 23.01 -32.90
CA LYS A 40 19.08 24.18 -33.05
C LYS A 40 19.45 24.41 -34.52
N ALA A 41 19.87 23.37 -35.24
CA ALA A 41 20.14 23.47 -36.68
C ALA A 41 18.88 23.93 -37.45
N ARG A 42 17.70 23.42 -37.07
CA ARG A 42 16.43 23.83 -37.68
C ARG A 42 16.05 25.28 -37.33
N GLN A 43 16.34 25.74 -36.12
CA GLN A 43 16.18 27.14 -35.72
C GLN A 43 17.00 28.07 -36.60
N ILE A 44 18.29 27.76 -36.80
CA ILE A 44 19.19 28.59 -37.62
C ILE A 44 18.67 28.69 -39.05
N TYR A 45 18.19 27.58 -39.62
CA TYR A 45 17.55 27.60 -40.94
C TYR A 45 16.34 28.55 -40.99
N VAL A 46 15.48 28.54 -39.97
CA VAL A 46 14.32 29.45 -39.90
C VAL A 46 14.78 30.90 -39.79
N LEU A 47 15.77 31.19 -38.94
CA LEU A 47 16.34 32.55 -38.79
C LEU A 47 16.96 33.04 -40.11
N GLN A 48 17.66 32.18 -40.83
CA GLN A 48 18.25 32.53 -42.13
C GLN A 48 17.16 32.91 -43.13
N ARG A 49 16.05 32.16 -43.15
CA ARG A 49 14.94 32.46 -44.04
C ARG A 49 14.24 33.77 -43.70
N MET A 50 14.11 34.08 -42.41
CA MET A 50 13.60 35.37 -41.95
C MET A 50 14.51 36.54 -42.34
N LEU A 51 15.84 36.35 -42.28
CA LEU A 51 16.81 37.35 -42.72
C LEU A 51 16.71 37.59 -44.24
N ASP A 52 16.73 36.51 -45.02
CA ASP A 52 16.67 36.56 -46.48
C ASP A 52 15.36 37.19 -47.00
N GLU A 53 14.26 37.07 -46.24
CA GLU A 53 12.97 37.71 -46.53
C GLU A 53 12.84 39.13 -45.93
N GLY A 54 13.89 39.64 -45.28
CA GLY A 54 13.92 40.99 -44.72
C GLY A 54 13.05 41.18 -43.46
N LEU A 55 12.66 40.09 -42.80
CA LEU A 55 11.84 40.13 -41.57
C LEU A 55 12.65 40.46 -40.32
N ILE A 56 13.97 40.26 -40.36
CA ILE A 56 14.92 40.56 -39.27
C ILE A 56 16.21 41.17 -39.85
N SER A 57 16.94 41.95 -39.04
CA SER A 57 18.27 42.45 -39.40
C SER A 57 19.35 41.38 -39.22
N LEU A 58 20.51 41.59 -39.85
CA LEU A 58 21.69 40.72 -39.65
C LEU A 58 22.12 40.67 -38.17
N GLU A 59 22.08 41.81 -37.48
CA GLU A 59 22.37 41.88 -36.05
C GLU A 59 21.39 41.04 -35.20
N ALA A 60 20.10 41.10 -35.53
CA ALA A 60 19.07 40.30 -34.85
C ALA A 60 19.21 38.81 -35.14
N PHE A 61 19.63 38.45 -36.36
CA PHE A 61 19.97 37.08 -36.75
C PHE A 61 21.12 36.53 -35.90
N ASP A 62 22.25 37.25 -35.84
CA ASP A 62 23.44 36.82 -35.08
C ASP A 62 23.12 36.71 -33.59
N ALA A 63 22.42 37.69 -33.03
CA ALA A 63 21.98 37.67 -31.64
C ALA A 63 21.06 36.48 -31.33
N ALA A 64 20.12 36.14 -32.22
CA ALA A 64 19.19 35.02 -32.03
C ALA A 64 19.86 33.64 -32.21
N CYS A 65 20.87 33.54 -33.07
CA CYS A 65 21.68 32.34 -33.25
C CYS A 65 22.51 32.04 -31.99
N SER A 66 23.15 33.06 -31.42
CA SER A 66 24.00 32.92 -30.22
C SER A 66 23.24 32.97 -28.89
N ALA A 67 21.94 33.30 -28.90
CA ALA A 67 21.14 33.34 -27.68
C ALA A 67 21.08 31.96 -26.98
N PRO A 68 21.33 31.90 -25.65
CA PRO A 68 21.18 30.67 -24.88
C PRO A 68 19.71 30.25 -24.82
N LEU A 69 19.42 29.01 -25.21
CA LEU A 69 18.08 28.44 -25.19
C LEU A 69 17.92 27.52 -23.99
N VAL A 70 17.11 27.93 -23.02
CA VAL A 70 16.72 27.07 -21.90
C VAL A 70 15.42 26.36 -22.25
N ILE A 71 15.54 25.13 -22.73
CA ILE A 71 14.37 24.27 -22.98
C ILE A 71 13.91 23.69 -21.64
N ARG A 72 12.68 23.97 -21.25
CA ARG A 72 12.01 23.25 -20.16
C ARG A 72 11.72 21.83 -20.63
N SER A 73 12.56 20.88 -20.22
CA SER A 73 12.26 19.45 -20.22
C SER A 73 11.24 19.10 -19.12
N ASP A 74 11.26 19.87 -18.03
CA ASP A 74 10.49 19.62 -16.81
C ASP A 74 9.22 20.48 -16.71
N VAL A 75 8.30 20.36 -17.68
CA VAL A 75 6.90 20.55 -17.27
C VAL A 75 6.56 19.32 -16.45
N LYS A 76 6.90 19.36 -15.14
CA LYS A 76 6.56 18.35 -14.12
C LYS A 76 5.23 17.73 -14.48
N ASN A 77 5.27 16.58 -15.15
CA ASN A 77 4.07 15.99 -15.69
C ASN A 77 3.28 15.53 -14.48
N THR A 78 2.29 16.31 -14.05
CA THR A 78 1.54 16.04 -12.82
C THR A 78 0.91 14.64 -12.90
N PHE A 79 0.65 14.18 -14.13
CA PHE A 79 0.28 12.81 -14.47
C PHE A 79 1.25 11.76 -13.91
N GLU A 80 2.57 11.96 -13.97
CA GLU A 80 3.57 10.99 -13.49
C GLU A 80 3.68 10.93 -11.95
N ARG A 81 3.26 11.99 -11.25
CA ARG A 81 3.24 11.99 -9.77
C ARG A 81 2.18 11.03 -9.24
N ALA A 82 1.06 10.89 -9.94
CA ALA A 82 -0.07 10.05 -9.54
C ALA A 82 -0.71 9.32 -10.73
N PRO A 83 0.02 8.43 -11.41
CA PRO A 83 -0.39 7.95 -12.74
C PRO A 83 -1.64 7.07 -12.68
N TYR A 84 -1.80 6.21 -11.67
CA TYR A 84 -3.02 5.40 -11.49
C TYR A 84 -4.26 6.26 -11.26
N PHE A 85 -4.16 7.28 -10.40
CA PHE A 85 -5.27 8.20 -10.13
C PHE A 85 -5.60 9.06 -11.36
N THR A 86 -4.57 9.58 -12.03
CA THR A 86 -4.77 10.44 -13.20
C THR A 86 -5.34 9.66 -14.38
N GLU A 87 -4.92 8.42 -14.59
CA GLU A 87 -5.52 7.53 -15.58
C GLU A 87 -6.98 7.20 -15.23
N HIS A 88 -7.30 6.96 -13.95
CA HIS A 88 -8.68 6.76 -13.52
C HIS A 88 -9.57 7.98 -13.81
N VAL A 89 -9.08 9.19 -13.50
CA VAL A 89 -9.76 10.45 -13.83
C VAL A 89 -9.89 10.62 -15.34
N ARG A 90 -8.85 10.31 -16.11
CA ARG A 90 -8.88 10.40 -17.57
C ARG A 90 -9.97 9.50 -18.17
N GLN A 91 -10.09 8.27 -17.68
CA GLN A 91 -11.12 7.32 -18.13
C GLN A 91 -12.53 7.80 -17.75
N TYR A 92 -12.70 8.33 -16.53
CA TYR A 92 -13.96 8.97 -16.11
C TYR A 92 -14.37 10.11 -17.04
N LEU A 93 -13.45 11.04 -17.32
CA LEU A 93 -13.72 12.17 -18.20
C LEU A 93 -13.96 11.74 -19.65
N LEU A 94 -13.24 10.71 -20.13
CA LEU A 94 -13.45 10.16 -21.46
C LEU A 94 -14.86 9.57 -21.60
N GLN A 95 -15.32 8.83 -20.59
CA GLN A 95 -16.65 8.26 -20.57
C GLN A 95 -17.74 9.35 -20.48
N ARG A 96 -17.49 10.42 -19.71
CA ARG A 96 -18.49 11.46 -19.46
C ARG A 96 -18.56 12.53 -20.56
N TYR A 97 -17.43 12.94 -21.12
CA TYR A 97 -17.33 14.08 -22.04
C TYR A 97 -16.90 13.69 -23.46
N GLY A 98 -16.51 12.44 -23.68
CA GLY A 98 -15.99 11.98 -24.96
C GLY A 98 -14.56 12.45 -25.26
N ARG A 99 -14.00 11.91 -26.35
CA ARG A 99 -12.60 12.10 -26.72
C ARG A 99 -12.30 13.56 -27.10
N ASP A 100 -13.15 14.19 -27.89
CA ASP A 100 -12.89 15.54 -28.40
C ASP A 100 -12.84 16.57 -27.28
N LEU A 101 -13.82 16.59 -26.37
CA LEU A 101 -13.81 17.56 -25.28
C LEU A 101 -12.65 17.32 -24.31
N LEU A 102 -12.33 16.05 -24.00
CA LEU A 102 -11.21 15.71 -23.13
C LEU A 102 -9.86 16.20 -23.68
N TYR A 103 -9.56 15.90 -24.94
CA TYR A 103 -8.22 16.15 -25.50
C TYR A 103 -8.09 17.50 -26.21
N ARG A 104 -9.19 18.08 -26.70
CA ARG A 104 -9.20 19.34 -27.46
C ARG A 104 -9.97 20.46 -26.76
N GLY A 105 -10.80 20.17 -25.76
CA GLY A 105 -11.59 21.17 -25.05
C GLY A 105 -10.77 22.16 -24.22
N GLY A 106 -9.54 21.79 -23.84
CA GLY A 106 -8.70 22.62 -22.98
C GLY A 106 -9.19 22.63 -21.52
N LEU A 107 -9.72 21.49 -21.05
CA LEU A 107 -10.30 21.33 -19.73
C LEU A 107 -9.25 21.54 -18.62
N LYS A 108 -9.65 22.25 -17.56
CA LYS A 108 -8.98 22.30 -16.27
C LYS A 108 -9.73 21.40 -15.29
N VAL A 109 -9.05 20.38 -14.80
CA VAL A 109 -9.62 19.36 -13.92
C VAL A 109 -9.01 19.52 -12.53
N TYR A 110 -9.84 19.88 -11.56
CA TYR A 110 -9.48 19.98 -10.15
C TYR A 110 -9.88 18.70 -9.45
N THR A 111 -8.93 18.00 -8.83
CA THR A 111 -9.14 16.69 -8.23
C THR A 111 -9.09 16.74 -6.71
N THR A 112 -9.46 15.63 -6.07
CA THR A 112 -9.41 15.47 -4.60
C THR A 112 -8.05 15.00 -4.08
N LEU A 113 -7.14 14.66 -4.99
CA LEU A 113 -5.86 14.05 -4.68
C LEU A 113 -4.98 14.99 -3.83
N ASP A 114 -4.49 14.46 -2.72
CA ASP A 114 -3.44 15.10 -1.92
C ASP A 114 -2.09 14.53 -2.37
N LEU A 115 -1.23 15.38 -2.94
CA LEU A 115 0.04 14.95 -3.53
C LEU A 115 1.06 14.48 -2.48
N ASP A 116 1.00 15.02 -1.27
CA ASP A 116 1.90 14.63 -0.18
C ASP A 116 1.47 13.26 0.37
N MET A 117 0.16 13.04 0.54
CA MET A 117 -0.37 11.72 0.86
C MET A 117 -0.06 10.71 -0.24
N GLN A 118 -0.22 11.08 -1.51
CA GLN A 118 0.09 10.19 -2.64
C GLN A 118 1.57 9.77 -2.63
N GLN A 119 2.49 10.70 -2.35
CA GLN A 119 3.93 10.40 -2.26
C GLN A 119 4.23 9.51 -1.04
N ALA A 120 3.61 9.80 0.12
CA ALA A 120 3.73 8.97 1.32
C ALA A 120 3.22 7.54 1.07
N ALA A 121 2.08 7.40 0.39
CA ALA A 121 1.51 6.11 0.02
C ALA A 121 2.47 5.32 -0.90
N ARG A 122 3.10 5.98 -1.88
CA ARG A 122 4.05 5.33 -2.79
C ARG A 122 5.26 4.82 -2.03
N LYS A 123 5.81 5.66 -1.14
CA LYS A 123 6.96 5.29 -0.30
C LYS A 123 6.62 4.12 0.63
N ALA A 124 5.45 4.15 1.26
CA ALA A 124 4.97 3.09 2.14
C ALA A 124 4.79 1.76 1.40
N LEU A 125 4.16 1.79 0.22
CA LEU A 125 3.95 0.60 -0.61
C LEU A 125 5.28 -0.01 -1.03
N ILE A 126 6.16 0.78 -1.67
CA ILE A 126 7.47 0.29 -2.15
C ILE A 126 8.28 -0.31 -1.01
N LYS A 127 8.30 0.36 0.15
CA LYS A 127 8.99 -0.14 1.34
C LYS A 127 8.44 -1.50 1.79
N GLY A 128 7.12 -1.62 1.96
CA GLY A 128 6.53 -2.87 2.45
C GLY A 128 6.63 -4.03 1.47
N LEU A 129 6.50 -3.77 0.15
CA LEU A 129 6.72 -4.79 -0.87
C LEU A 129 8.17 -5.25 -0.91
N ALA A 130 9.14 -4.33 -0.76
CA ALA A 130 10.55 -4.70 -0.64
C ALA A 130 10.85 -5.51 0.63
N GLU A 131 10.25 -5.13 1.77
CA GLU A 131 10.39 -5.91 3.01
C GLU A 131 9.81 -7.31 2.89
N LEU A 132 8.69 -7.50 2.17
CA LEU A 132 8.10 -8.81 1.89
C LEU A 132 8.99 -9.62 0.96
N ASP A 133 9.39 -9.05 -0.17
CA ASP A 133 10.22 -9.73 -1.16
C ASP A 133 11.54 -10.22 -0.58
N LYS A 134 12.15 -9.44 0.33
CA LYS A 134 13.36 -9.85 1.05
C LYS A 134 13.13 -11.02 2.01
N ARG A 135 11.92 -11.21 2.54
CA ARG A 135 11.58 -12.38 3.37
C ARG A 135 11.39 -13.63 2.53
N GLU A 136 10.88 -13.50 1.30
CA GLU A 136 10.75 -14.63 0.39
C GLU A 136 12.12 -15.14 -0.09
N GLY A 137 13.12 -14.27 -0.20
CA GLY A 137 14.51 -14.62 -0.53
C GLY A 137 15.02 -13.98 -1.81
N TYR A 138 16.30 -14.20 -2.10
CA TYR A 138 17.00 -13.63 -3.24
C TYR A 138 17.00 -14.57 -4.44
N ARG A 139 16.43 -14.10 -5.55
CA ARG A 139 16.25 -14.85 -6.80
C ARG A 139 17.51 -14.88 -7.68
N GLY A 140 18.60 -14.29 -7.22
CA GLY A 140 19.85 -14.20 -7.96
C GLY A 140 20.05 -12.84 -8.65
N PRO A 141 21.20 -12.66 -9.32
CA PRO A 141 21.54 -11.42 -10.00
C PRO A 141 20.60 -11.15 -11.18
N LEU A 142 20.54 -9.89 -11.62
CA LEU A 142 19.82 -9.53 -12.84
C LEU A 142 20.38 -10.26 -14.06
N ARG A 143 21.71 -10.42 -14.09
CA ARG A 143 22.47 -11.15 -15.12
C ARG A 143 23.85 -11.47 -14.59
N HIS A 144 24.47 -12.51 -15.12
CA HIS A 144 25.91 -12.75 -14.97
C HIS A 144 26.62 -12.26 -16.24
N LEU A 145 27.58 -11.35 -16.11
CA LEU A 145 28.29 -10.74 -17.23
C LEU A 145 29.57 -11.51 -17.54
N SER A 146 29.83 -11.79 -18.82
CA SER A 146 31.15 -12.22 -19.27
C SER A 146 32.19 -11.10 -19.05
N GLU A 147 33.48 -11.43 -19.10
CA GLU A 147 34.55 -10.45 -18.86
C GLU A 147 34.51 -9.26 -19.84
N SER A 148 34.19 -9.51 -21.11
CA SER A 148 34.07 -8.48 -22.14
C SER A 148 32.88 -7.56 -21.88
N GLU A 149 31.73 -8.11 -21.49
CA GLU A 149 30.53 -7.36 -21.12
C GLU A 149 30.74 -6.55 -19.84
N ALA A 150 31.44 -7.12 -18.85
CA ALA A 150 31.81 -6.44 -17.62
C ALA A 150 32.76 -5.26 -17.89
N ALA A 151 33.73 -5.43 -18.80
CA ALA A 151 34.61 -4.35 -19.22
C ALA A 151 33.86 -3.24 -19.96
N HIS A 152 32.89 -3.59 -20.81
CA HIS A 152 32.02 -2.62 -21.47
C HIS A 152 31.14 -1.87 -20.46
N PHE A 153 30.51 -2.59 -19.52
CA PHE A 153 29.70 -2.00 -18.46
C PHE A 153 30.49 -0.96 -17.65
N ARG A 154 31.74 -1.27 -17.28
CA ARG A 154 32.63 -0.32 -16.57
C ARG A 154 32.94 0.94 -17.37
N LYS A 155 33.11 0.83 -18.69
CA LYS A 155 33.35 1.98 -19.57
C LYS A 155 32.12 2.87 -19.69
N GLU A 156 30.93 2.29 -19.85
CA GLU A 156 29.66 3.03 -19.92
C GLU A 156 29.32 3.66 -18.57
N ALA A 157 29.48 2.92 -17.48
CA ALA A 157 29.40 3.41 -16.10
C ALA A 157 30.21 4.71 -15.91
N ALA A 158 31.50 4.68 -16.28
CA ALA A 158 32.40 5.83 -16.16
C ALA A 158 31.96 7.05 -17.02
N ARG A 159 31.31 6.81 -18.16
CA ARG A 159 30.73 7.90 -18.99
C ARG A 159 29.49 8.50 -18.34
N GLU A 160 28.58 7.67 -17.83
CA GLU A 160 27.36 8.13 -17.16
C GLU A 160 27.67 8.91 -15.87
N ALA A 161 28.73 8.54 -15.15
CA ALA A 161 29.20 9.23 -13.94
C ALA A 161 29.39 10.74 -14.11
N LEU A 162 29.80 11.18 -15.31
CA LEU A 162 30.05 12.58 -15.64
C LEU A 162 28.74 13.38 -15.82
N SER A 163 27.61 12.70 -15.97
CA SER A 163 26.32 13.30 -16.35
C SER A 163 25.24 13.24 -15.26
N SER A 164 25.35 12.33 -14.28
CA SER A 164 24.30 12.12 -13.26
C SER A 164 24.88 11.74 -11.90
N PRO A 165 24.84 12.65 -10.90
CA PRO A 165 25.35 12.36 -9.56
C PRO A 165 24.46 11.35 -8.82
N LEU A 166 25.10 10.40 -8.13
CA LEU A 166 24.42 9.45 -7.25
C LEU A 166 23.93 10.11 -5.96
N THR A 167 22.73 9.75 -5.52
CA THR A 167 22.11 10.27 -4.29
C THR A 167 21.82 9.15 -3.30
N VAL A 168 22.08 9.38 -2.01
CA VAL A 168 21.72 8.46 -0.93
C VAL A 168 20.24 8.05 -1.05
N GLY A 169 19.99 6.75 -0.90
CA GLY A 169 18.67 6.13 -0.97
C GLY A 169 18.25 5.68 -2.38
N ALA A 170 18.96 6.11 -3.44
CA ALA A 170 18.70 5.64 -4.80
C ALA A 170 19.11 4.16 -4.95
N THR A 171 18.35 3.44 -5.76
CA THR A 171 18.64 2.05 -6.15
C THR A 171 19.22 2.06 -7.56
N VAL A 172 20.41 1.47 -7.72
CA VAL A 172 21.16 1.47 -8.98
C VAL A 172 21.67 0.07 -9.30
N LYS A 173 22.04 -0.15 -10.56
CA LYS A 173 22.72 -1.38 -10.98
C LYS A 173 24.19 -1.31 -10.56
N ALA A 174 24.71 -2.43 -10.06
CA ALA A 174 26.10 -2.56 -9.66
C ALA A 174 26.68 -3.88 -10.15
N LEU A 175 27.93 -3.86 -10.61
CA LEU A 175 28.66 -5.05 -11.02
C LEU A 175 29.49 -5.57 -9.85
N VAL A 176 29.28 -6.81 -9.43
CA VAL A 176 30.12 -7.48 -8.42
C VAL A 176 31.51 -7.72 -9.03
N THR A 177 32.54 -7.09 -8.46
CA THR A 177 33.92 -7.25 -8.91
C THR A 177 34.69 -8.24 -8.05
N ARG A 178 34.36 -8.33 -6.76
CA ARG A 178 35.02 -9.24 -5.82
C ARG A 178 34.07 -9.63 -4.69
N VAL A 179 34.24 -10.85 -4.19
CA VAL A 179 33.51 -11.37 -3.04
C VAL A 179 34.54 -11.90 -2.04
N ASP A 180 34.48 -11.42 -0.80
CA ASP A 180 35.46 -11.71 0.25
C ASP A 180 34.73 -12.25 1.48
N ASP A 181 34.82 -13.57 1.67
CA ASP A 181 34.15 -14.26 2.78
C ASP A 181 34.83 -13.98 4.12
N GLU A 182 36.14 -13.71 4.14
CA GLU A 182 36.90 -13.44 5.36
C GLU A 182 36.59 -12.04 5.90
N LYS A 183 36.51 -11.05 5.01
CA LYS A 183 36.10 -9.67 5.36
C LYS A 183 34.58 -9.50 5.45
N GLU A 184 33.81 -10.58 5.30
CA GLU A 184 32.34 -10.57 5.28
C GLU A 184 31.75 -9.49 4.35
N MET A 185 32.30 -9.30 3.15
CA MET A 185 31.83 -8.26 2.22
C MET A 185 32.00 -8.61 0.74
N ALA A 186 31.21 -7.94 -0.10
CA ALA A 186 31.42 -7.88 -1.54
C ALA A 186 31.83 -6.46 -1.96
N VAL A 187 32.61 -6.38 -3.04
CA VAL A 187 33.00 -5.13 -3.68
C VAL A 187 32.25 -5.03 -5.00
N VAL A 188 31.62 -3.89 -5.22
CA VAL A 188 30.81 -3.64 -6.42
C VAL A 188 31.22 -2.35 -7.11
N CYS A 189 31.16 -2.35 -8.43
CA CYS A 189 31.39 -1.19 -9.29
C CYS A 189 30.06 -0.55 -9.66
N LEU A 190 29.92 0.73 -9.34
CA LEU A 190 28.80 1.60 -9.71
C LEU A 190 29.15 2.44 -10.93
N ASN A 191 28.19 3.23 -11.42
CA ASN A 191 28.46 4.20 -12.47
C ASN A 191 29.62 5.15 -12.10
N ASN A 192 29.63 5.71 -10.88
CA ASN A 192 30.60 6.75 -10.49
C ASN A 192 31.63 6.37 -9.41
N GLY A 193 31.88 5.08 -9.16
CA GLY A 193 32.84 4.68 -8.13
C GLY A 193 32.75 3.22 -7.70
N MET A 194 33.53 2.88 -6.68
CA MET A 194 33.53 1.56 -6.04
C MET A 194 32.73 1.62 -4.74
N ALA A 195 31.98 0.56 -4.45
CA ALA A 195 31.18 0.48 -3.25
C ALA A 195 31.43 -0.82 -2.48
N ARG A 196 31.35 -0.72 -1.15
CA ARG A 196 31.35 -1.87 -0.25
C ARG A 196 29.91 -2.32 0.02
N LEU A 197 29.67 -3.62 -0.11
CA LEU A 197 28.43 -4.30 0.25
C LEU A 197 28.72 -5.25 1.41
N PRO A 198 28.47 -4.84 2.67
CA PRO A 198 28.71 -5.68 3.84
C PRO A 198 27.73 -6.87 3.91
N LEU A 199 28.14 -7.99 4.53
CA LEU A 199 27.28 -9.14 4.76
C LEU A 199 26.00 -8.76 5.52
N SER A 200 26.08 -7.85 6.51
CA SER A 200 24.93 -7.31 7.26
C SER A 200 23.80 -6.84 6.36
N ASP A 201 24.14 -6.28 5.19
CA ASP A 201 23.22 -5.67 4.24
C ASP A 201 22.79 -6.61 3.11
N MET A 202 23.17 -7.89 3.20
CA MET A 202 22.74 -8.97 2.32
C MET A 202 22.39 -10.28 3.05
N LYS A 203 22.36 -10.32 4.39
CA LYS A 203 22.03 -11.55 5.18
C LYS A 203 20.73 -12.23 4.76
N TRP A 204 19.78 -11.46 4.23
CA TRP A 204 18.48 -11.91 3.76
C TRP A 204 18.56 -12.73 2.46
N ALA A 205 19.68 -12.70 1.74
CA ALA A 205 19.82 -13.24 0.39
C ALA A 205 19.95 -14.77 0.31
N ARG A 206 19.11 -15.47 1.07
CA ARG A 206 18.91 -16.92 0.95
C ARG A 206 18.21 -17.24 -0.37
N LYS A 207 18.40 -18.46 -0.88
CA LYS A 207 17.56 -18.94 -2.00
C LYS A 207 16.08 -18.94 -1.59
N PRO A 208 15.16 -18.59 -2.50
CA PRO A 208 13.75 -18.56 -2.18
C PRO A 208 13.27 -19.97 -1.86
N ASP A 209 12.60 -20.09 -0.73
CA ASP A 209 12.04 -21.34 -0.22
C ASP A 209 10.78 -20.98 0.56
N LYS A 210 9.67 -21.62 0.19
CA LYS A 210 8.33 -21.36 0.73
C LYS A 210 8.07 -22.12 2.02
N GLU A 211 8.76 -23.24 2.23
CA GLU A 211 8.58 -24.11 3.40
C GLU A 211 9.43 -23.65 4.58
N ILE A 212 10.52 -22.92 4.32
CA ILE A 212 11.43 -22.44 5.35
C ILE A 212 11.10 -20.98 5.74
N PRO A 213 10.67 -20.74 7.00
CA PRO A 213 10.47 -19.39 7.50
C PRO A 213 11.75 -18.55 7.38
N TYR A 214 11.63 -17.31 6.90
CA TYR A 214 12.79 -16.46 6.59
C TYR A 214 13.73 -16.19 7.78
N TYR A 215 13.25 -16.31 9.02
CA TYR A 215 14.07 -16.11 10.20
C TYR A 215 14.98 -17.31 10.52
N GLU A 216 14.70 -18.48 9.92
CA GLU A 216 15.46 -19.72 10.13
C GLU A 216 16.63 -19.85 9.14
N ALA A 217 16.53 -19.20 7.98
CA ALA A 217 17.56 -19.24 6.94
C ALA A 217 18.13 -17.84 6.66
N LYS A 218 19.41 -17.64 6.98
CA LYS A 218 20.19 -16.45 6.59
C LYS A 218 21.52 -16.90 5.98
N ILE A 219 22.04 -16.14 5.03
CA ILE A 219 23.40 -16.42 4.53
C ILE A 219 24.42 -16.03 5.60
N ARG A 220 25.48 -16.84 5.73
CA ARG A 220 26.59 -16.62 6.67
C ARG A 220 27.87 -16.14 5.99
N ARG A 221 27.91 -16.16 4.66
CA ARG A 221 29.06 -15.72 3.88
C ARG A 221 28.59 -15.15 2.53
N PRO A 222 29.18 -14.04 2.04
CA PRO A 222 28.82 -13.40 0.77
C PRO A 222 28.80 -14.34 -0.44
N SER A 223 29.74 -15.28 -0.55
CA SER A 223 29.86 -16.24 -1.66
C SER A 223 28.65 -17.17 -1.84
N LYS A 224 27.76 -17.25 -0.85
CA LYS A 224 26.52 -18.03 -0.98
C LYS A 224 25.46 -17.33 -1.84
N ALA A 225 25.54 -16.01 -2.00
CA ALA A 225 24.57 -15.22 -2.75
C ALA A 225 25.15 -14.55 -4.00
N LEU A 226 26.45 -14.22 -4.01
CA LEU A 226 27.06 -13.40 -5.04
C LEU A 226 28.34 -14.05 -5.60
N THR A 227 28.57 -13.84 -6.89
CA THR A 227 29.78 -14.23 -7.62
C THR A 227 30.35 -13.02 -8.38
N PRO A 228 31.68 -12.87 -8.53
CA PRO A 228 32.25 -11.87 -9.44
C PRO A 228 31.66 -12.00 -10.85
N GLY A 229 31.33 -10.87 -11.49
CA GLY A 229 30.62 -10.82 -12.77
C GLY A 229 29.10 -10.65 -12.64
N ASP A 230 28.53 -10.83 -11.44
CA ASP A 230 27.10 -10.62 -11.21
C ASP A 230 26.70 -9.14 -11.33
N LEU A 231 25.68 -8.86 -12.14
CA LEU A 231 25.01 -7.57 -12.20
C LEU A 231 23.81 -7.58 -11.24
N ILE A 232 23.87 -6.76 -10.20
CA ILE A 232 22.88 -6.74 -9.11
C ILE A 232 22.25 -5.36 -8.94
N LEU A 233 21.19 -5.28 -8.13
CA LEU A 233 20.65 -4.01 -7.67
C LEU A 233 21.15 -3.72 -6.27
N VAL A 234 21.58 -2.49 -6.04
CA VAL A 234 22.01 -2.03 -4.73
C VAL A 234 21.39 -0.69 -4.39
N ARG A 235 21.13 -0.45 -3.10
CA ARG A 235 20.71 0.86 -2.58
C ARG A 235 21.91 1.55 -1.95
N LEU A 236 22.09 2.82 -2.30
CA LEU A 236 23.11 3.68 -1.70
C LEU A 236 22.69 4.04 -0.27
N LEU A 237 23.47 3.62 0.73
CA LEU A 237 23.18 3.91 2.14
C LEU A 237 23.90 5.17 2.60
N LYS A 238 25.19 5.27 2.26
CA LYS A 238 26.06 6.35 2.71
C LYS A 238 27.16 6.61 1.68
N GLY A 239 27.40 7.89 1.37
CA GLY A 239 28.62 8.32 0.69
C GLY A 239 29.78 8.36 1.70
N LEU A 240 30.89 7.72 1.35
CA LEU A 240 32.09 7.73 2.17
C LEU A 240 32.96 8.87 1.64
N ASP A 241 32.98 10.00 2.37
CA ASP A 241 33.59 11.25 1.91
C ASP A 241 35.01 11.08 1.34
N MET A 242 35.24 11.72 0.19
CA MET A 242 36.57 12.21 -0.18
C MET A 242 36.94 13.30 0.83
N PRO A 243 38.04 13.21 1.60
CA PRO A 243 38.51 14.36 2.37
C PRO A 243 38.74 15.55 1.42
N LYS A 244 38.03 16.66 1.66
CA LYS A 244 38.14 17.92 0.89
C LYS A 244 39.49 18.63 1.08
N GLU A 245 40.37 18.10 1.91
CA GLU A 245 41.68 18.69 2.24
C GLU A 245 42.82 18.21 1.33
N ALA A 246 42.63 17.13 0.57
CA ALA A 246 43.69 16.56 -0.29
C ALA A 246 43.90 17.28 -1.63
N LEU A 247 43.19 18.38 -1.90
CA LEU A 247 43.35 19.21 -3.11
C LEU A 247 44.18 20.49 -2.89
N GLN A 248 44.73 20.70 -1.69
CA GLN A 248 45.56 21.88 -1.39
C GLN A 248 46.96 21.61 -0.84
N SER A 249 47.33 20.38 -0.50
CA SER A 249 48.71 20.04 -0.15
C SER A 249 49.30 19.10 -1.18
N GLY A 250 50.13 19.65 -2.08
CA GLY A 250 50.96 18.89 -3.01
C GLY A 250 52.05 18.09 -2.30
N GLN A 251 51.67 17.11 -1.48
CA GLN A 251 52.59 16.21 -0.80
C GLN A 251 52.40 14.78 -1.31
N SER A 252 53.43 14.35 -2.03
CA SER A 252 53.98 13.00 -2.25
C SER A 252 53.03 11.81 -2.13
N ASP A 253 53.00 11.05 -3.23
CA ASP A 253 52.42 9.71 -3.34
C ASP A 253 52.72 8.82 -2.11
N PRO A 254 51.71 8.12 -1.55
CA PRO A 254 51.95 7.13 -0.52
C PRO A 254 52.68 5.90 -1.09
N GLU A 255 53.55 5.31 -0.26
CA GLU A 255 54.36 4.14 -0.60
C GLU A 255 53.55 2.98 -1.24
N PRO A 256 54.14 2.27 -2.23
CA PRO A 256 53.51 1.14 -2.90
C PRO A 256 53.50 -0.09 -1.99
N GLY A 257 52.51 -0.18 -1.09
CA GLY A 257 52.38 -1.32 -0.17
C GLY A 257 51.12 -1.34 0.69
N SER A 258 50.46 -0.20 0.93
CA SER A 258 49.22 -0.14 1.71
C SER A 258 48.18 0.78 1.07
N ARG A 259 47.69 0.43 -0.13
CA ARG A 259 46.42 1.01 -0.60
C ARG A 259 45.29 0.41 0.23
N ALA A 260 44.92 1.09 1.31
CA ALA A 260 43.62 0.87 1.93
C ALA A 260 42.57 0.94 0.81
N GLU A 261 41.78 -0.12 0.64
CA GLU A 261 40.76 -0.20 -0.41
C GLU A 261 39.80 0.98 -0.24
N ARG A 262 39.89 1.95 -1.14
CA ARG A 262 39.08 3.15 -1.10
C ARG A 262 37.71 2.84 -1.70
N PHE A 263 36.66 3.01 -0.91
CA PHE A 263 35.27 2.89 -1.34
C PHE A 263 34.62 4.27 -1.28
N ASP A 264 33.87 4.61 -2.32
CA ASP A 264 33.12 5.86 -2.43
C ASP A 264 31.74 5.72 -1.76
N TRP A 265 31.22 4.49 -1.66
CA TRP A 265 29.88 4.20 -1.16
C TRP A 265 29.80 2.96 -0.28
N GLU A 266 28.87 3.01 0.66
CA GLU A 266 28.33 1.84 1.33
C GLU A 266 26.92 1.56 0.81
N VAL A 267 26.66 0.30 0.47
CA VAL A 267 25.43 -0.11 -0.19
C VAL A 267 24.78 -1.34 0.45
N SER A 268 23.49 -1.52 0.22
CA SER A 268 22.75 -2.74 0.55
C SER A 268 22.25 -3.47 -0.69
N LEU A 269 22.14 -4.80 -0.60
CA LEU A 269 21.58 -5.61 -1.68
C LEU A 269 20.07 -5.37 -1.77
N GLU A 270 19.61 -5.13 -2.99
CA GLU A 270 18.22 -4.91 -3.33
C GLU A 270 17.76 -5.87 -4.43
N GLN A 271 16.45 -6.00 -4.55
CA GLN A 271 15.81 -6.78 -5.58
C GLN A 271 14.46 -6.14 -5.91
N THR A 272 14.08 -6.13 -7.19
CA THR A 272 12.77 -5.64 -7.60
C THR A 272 11.69 -6.59 -7.11
N PRO A 273 10.72 -6.14 -6.28
CA PRO A 273 9.65 -7.00 -5.80
C PRO A 273 8.79 -7.53 -6.94
N LEU A 274 8.50 -8.83 -6.92
CA LEU A 274 7.54 -9.42 -7.85
C LEU A 274 6.10 -9.23 -7.37
N VAL A 275 5.89 -9.28 -6.05
CA VAL A 275 4.59 -9.06 -5.41
C VAL A 275 4.03 -7.68 -5.76
N GLN A 276 2.71 -7.59 -5.91
CA GLN A 276 2.01 -6.34 -6.16
C GLN A 276 1.32 -5.84 -4.88
N GLY A 277 0.87 -4.59 -4.94
CA GLY A 277 -0.01 -4.07 -3.91
C GLY A 277 -0.75 -2.82 -4.36
N ALA A 278 -1.73 -2.41 -3.56
CA ALA A 278 -2.57 -1.26 -3.81
C ALA A 278 -2.90 -0.54 -2.51
N ILE A 279 -3.12 0.77 -2.61
CA ILE A 279 -3.54 1.63 -1.50
C ILE A 279 -4.68 2.52 -1.97
N VAL A 280 -5.73 2.65 -1.17
CA VAL A 280 -6.76 3.68 -1.30
C VAL A 280 -6.90 4.39 0.03
N CYS A 281 -6.85 5.71 0.01
CA CYS A 281 -7.13 6.57 1.17
C CYS A 281 -8.25 7.54 0.81
N MET A 282 -9.27 7.62 1.67
CA MET A 282 -10.46 8.43 1.49
C MET A 282 -10.77 9.19 2.79
N ALA A 283 -11.23 10.44 2.66
CA ALA A 283 -11.84 11.16 3.76
C ALA A 283 -13.29 10.66 3.95
N PRO A 284 -13.61 9.97 5.05
CA PRO A 284 -14.89 9.29 5.20
C PRO A 284 -16.08 10.25 5.29
N GLU A 285 -15.87 11.50 5.75
CA GLU A 285 -16.90 12.54 5.88
C GLU A 285 -17.31 13.17 4.54
N THR A 286 -16.48 13.07 3.51
CA THR A 286 -16.72 13.74 2.22
C THR A 286 -16.73 12.78 1.03
N GLY A 287 -16.13 11.61 1.17
CA GLY A 287 -15.89 10.68 0.07
C GLY A 287 -14.69 11.07 -0.81
N GLU A 288 -13.97 12.15 -0.49
CA GLU A 288 -12.83 12.60 -1.28
C GLU A 288 -11.69 11.58 -1.25
N ILE A 289 -11.25 11.12 -2.43
CA ILE A 289 -10.10 10.23 -2.57
C ILE A 289 -8.81 11.05 -2.47
N LYS A 290 -8.08 10.86 -1.36
CA LYS A 290 -6.86 11.60 -1.04
C LYS A 290 -5.61 10.96 -1.61
N ALA A 291 -5.57 9.63 -1.69
CA ALA A 291 -4.48 8.89 -2.34
C ALA A 291 -5.01 7.61 -2.99
N MET A 292 -4.45 7.25 -4.14
CA MET A 292 -4.75 6.01 -4.85
C MET A 292 -3.52 5.46 -5.59
N ILE A 293 -3.17 4.22 -5.28
CA ILE A 293 -2.08 3.49 -5.93
C ILE A 293 -2.59 2.12 -6.35
N GLY A 294 -2.44 1.79 -7.63
CA GLY A 294 -2.93 0.54 -8.24
C GLY A 294 -1.88 -0.53 -8.47
N GLY A 295 -0.62 -0.27 -8.13
CA GLY A 295 0.50 -1.20 -8.35
C GLY A 295 1.85 -0.58 -7.99
N ARG A 296 2.90 -1.41 -8.01
CA ARG A 296 4.27 -0.99 -7.68
C ARG A 296 4.88 -0.02 -8.70
N ASN A 297 4.55 -0.20 -9.98
CA ASN A 297 5.08 0.60 -11.07
C ASN A 297 4.09 0.68 -12.23
N PHE A 298 3.62 1.90 -12.53
CA PHE A 298 2.65 2.15 -13.60
C PHE A 298 3.21 1.88 -15.01
N LYS A 299 4.52 2.10 -15.22
CA LYS A 299 5.15 1.84 -16.52
C LYS A 299 5.21 0.35 -16.85
N GLU A 300 5.27 -0.50 -15.83
CA GLU A 300 5.23 -1.96 -15.98
C GLU A 300 3.80 -2.49 -16.08
N SER A 301 2.86 -1.90 -15.33
CA SER A 301 1.45 -2.32 -15.35
C SER A 301 0.54 -1.15 -15.04
N GLN A 302 -0.27 -0.76 -16.04
CA GLN A 302 -1.30 0.28 -15.89
C GLN A 302 -2.58 -0.24 -15.21
N PHE A 303 -2.69 -1.57 -14.98
CA PHE A 303 -3.82 -2.18 -14.29
C PHE A 303 -3.94 -1.62 -12.86
N ASN A 304 -5.06 -0.96 -12.58
CA ASN A 304 -5.31 -0.30 -11.32
C ASN A 304 -6.01 -1.26 -10.33
N ARG A 305 -5.21 -1.97 -9.55
CA ARG A 305 -5.68 -2.96 -8.57
C ARG A 305 -6.54 -2.37 -7.45
N ALA A 306 -6.48 -1.05 -7.23
CA ALA A 306 -7.34 -0.38 -6.26
C ALA A 306 -8.82 -0.42 -6.63
N VAL A 307 -9.16 -0.45 -7.93
CA VAL A 307 -10.54 -0.33 -8.42
C VAL A 307 -10.96 -1.45 -9.36
N GLN A 308 -10.02 -2.05 -10.09
CA GLN A 308 -10.31 -3.07 -11.12
C GLN A 308 -10.16 -4.50 -10.60
N ALA A 309 -9.20 -4.75 -9.70
CA ALA A 309 -8.96 -6.09 -9.19
C ALA A 309 -10.11 -6.54 -8.28
N ARG A 310 -10.61 -7.74 -8.50
CA ARG A 310 -11.56 -8.41 -7.61
C ARG A 310 -10.84 -9.54 -6.90
N ARG A 311 -10.58 -9.35 -5.61
CA ARG A 311 -9.72 -10.22 -4.80
C ARG A 311 -10.48 -10.60 -3.54
N GLN A 312 -10.24 -11.80 -3.04
CA GLN A 312 -10.92 -12.27 -1.84
C GLN A 312 -10.41 -11.45 -0.64
N PRO A 313 -11.28 -10.72 0.08
CA PRO A 313 -10.88 -9.91 1.23
C PRO A 313 -10.53 -10.77 2.46
N GLY A 314 -10.92 -12.04 2.44
CA GLY A 314 -10.71 -12.95 3.56
C GLY A 314 -11.39 -12.42 4.82
N SER A 315 -10.69 -12.52 5.95
CA SER A 315 -11.15 -11.99 7.24
C SER A 315 -11.43 -10.48 7.29
N ALA A 316 -11.04 -9.69 6.28
CA ALA A 316 -11.42 -8.27 6.21
C ALA A 316 -12.91 -8.06 5.90
N PHE A 317 -13.63 -9.09 5.45
CA PHE A 317 -15.09 -9.00 5.24
C PHE A 317 -15.88 -9.10 6.56
N LYS A 318 -15.29 -9.68 7.61
CA LYS A 318 -15.99 -9.99 8.87
C LYS A 318 -16.69 -8.78 9.51
N PRO A 319 -16.10 -7.57 9.57
CA PRO A 319 -16.80 -6.42 10.15
C PRO A 319 -18.17 -6.12 9.54
N LEU A 320 -18.40 -6.42 8.25
CA LEU A 320 -19.72 -6.25 7.64
C LEU A 320 -20.75 -7.24 8.21
N ILE A 321 -20.35 -8.49 8.43
CA ILE A 321 -21.19 -9.53 9.03
C ILE A 321 -21.47 -9.22 10.51
N TYR A 322 -20.46 -8.75 11.24
CA TYR A 322 -20.61 -8.39 12.64
C TYR A 322 -21.51 -7.15 12.79
N ALA A 323 -21.36 -6.13 11.94
CA ALA A 323 -22.27 -4.99 11.92
C ALA A 323 -23.73 -5.43 11.65
N ALA A 324 -23.94 -6.28 10.65
CA ALA A 324 -25.26 -6.85 10.34
C ALA A 324 -25.85 -7.61 11.54
N ALA A 325 -25.03 -8.33 12.29
CA ALA A 325 -25.44 -9.08 13.47
C ALA A 325 -25.78 -8.19 14.67
N LEU A 326 -25.06 -7.09 14.88
CA LEU A 326 -25.41 -6.09 15.89
C LEU A 326 -26.79 -5.48 15.60
N ASP A 327 -27.05 -5.09 14.34
CA ASP A 327 -28.36 -4.58 13.93
C ASP A 327 -29.48 -5.63 13.99
N LYS A 328 -29.12 -6.92 14.05
CA LYS A 328 -30.05 -8.04 14.25
C LYS A 328 -30.18 -8.48 15.72
N GLY A 329 -29.65 -7.70 16.66
CA GLY A 329 -29.85 -7.86 18.09
C GLY A 329 -28.74 -8.61 18.84
N MET A 330 -27.65 -8.99 18.18
CA MET A 330 -26.45 -9.46 18.91
C MET A 330 -25.76 -8.29 19.62
N THR A 331 -24.98 -8.59 20.65
CA THR A 331 -24.19 -7.60 21.38
C THR A 331 -22.73 -8.03 21.44
N PRO A 332 -21.80 -7.11 21.78
CA PRO A 332 -20.40 -7.46 22.03
C PRO A 332 -20.18 -8.58 23.07
N ALA A 333 -21.13 -8.77 23.98
CA ALA A 333 -21.12 -9.78 25.03
C ALA A 333 -21.86 -11.08 24.67
N THR A 334 -22.50 -11.16 23.49
CA THR A 334 -23.15 -12.40 23.05
C THR A 334 -22.11 -13.53 22.98
N VAL A 335 -22.41 -14.65 23.63
CA VAL A 335 -21.57 -15.85 23.63
C VAL A 335 -21.93 -16.74 22.44
N ILE A 336 -20.94 -17.08 21.63
CA ILE A 336 -21.05 -18.02 20.52
C ILE A 336 -20.14 -19.22 20.81
N ILE A 337 -20.67 -20.43 20.65
CA ILE A 337 -19.89 -21.66 20.88
C ILE A 337 -18.91 -21.89 19.72
N ASP A 338 -17.61 -21.73 19.97
CA ASP A 338 -16.52 -22.08 19.05
C ASP A 338 -16.19 -23.58 19.18
N ALA A 339 -17.00 -24.39 18.51
CA ALA A 339 -16.90 -25.86 18.43
C ALA A 339 -17.12 -26.29 16.97
N PRO A 340 -16.62 -27.49 16.57
CA PRO A 340 -16.69 -27.98 15.19
C PRO A 340 -18.06 -27.78 14.56
N TYR A 341 -18.07 -27.36 13.30
CA TYR A 341 -19.28 -27.33 12.51
C TYR A 341 -19.41 -28.68 11.79
N VAL A 342 -20.47 -29.42 12.13
CA VAL A 342 -20.86 -30.64 11.42
C VAL A 342 -22.16 -30.31 10.68
N PRO A 343 -22.17 -30.26 9.33
CA PRO A 343 -23.41 -30.13 8.57
C PRO A 343 -24.34 -31.32 8.86
N ALA A 344 -25.66 -31.14 8.74
CA ALA A 344 -26.60 -32.26 8.82
C ALA A 344 -26.33 -33.25 7.66
N PRO A 345 -26.56 -34.57 7.82
CA PRO A 345 -26.13 -35.60 6.87
C PRO A 345 -26.77 -35.61 5.46
N ASP A 346 -27.62 -34.65 5.08
CA ASP A 346 -28.59 -34.85 3.98
C ASP A 346 -28.32 -34.08 2.67
N THR A 347 -27.07 -33.75 2.36
CA THR A 347 -26.74 -33.28 1.00
C THR A 347 -25.49 -34.00 0.54
N GLY A 348 -25.62 -34.92 -0.43
CA GLY A 348 -24.57 -35.79 -0.98
C GLY A 348 -23.41 -35.10 -1.71
N GLY A 349 -22.99 -33.93 -1.23
CA GLY A 349 -21.73 -33.27 -1.56
C GLY A 349 -20.71 -33.41 -0.43
N GLU A 350 -19.45 -33.10 -0.72
CA GLU A 350 -18.36 -33.13 0.26
C GLU A 350 -18.71 -32.33 1.53
N THR A 351 -18.53 -32.96 2.69
CA THR A 351 -18.80 -32.34 4.00
C THR A 351 -17.82 -31.18 4.25
N TRP A 352 -18.26 -29.94 4.04
CA TRP A 352 -17.45 -28.75 4.35
C TRP A 352 -17.23 -28.63 5.87
N LYS A 353 -15.99 -28.84 6.31
CA LYS A 353 -15.56 -28.72 7.72
C LYS A 353 -14.65 -27.48 7.88
N PRO A 354 -15.21 -26.31 8.24
CA PRO A 354 -14.41 -25.11 8.43
C PRO A 354 -13.57 -25.17 9.70
N HIS A 355 -12.33 -24.70 9.63
CA HIS A 355 -11.39 -24.65 10.77
C HIS A 355 -10.97 -23.21 11.10
N ASN A 356 -10.57 -23.00 12.35
CA ASN A 356 -9.87 -21.79 12.76
C ASN A 356 -8.43 -21.81 12.24
N TYR A 357 -7.80 -20.64 12.08
CA TYR A 357 -6.41 -20.53 11.58
C TYR A 357 -5.38 -21.35 12.36
N LYS A 358 -5.59 -21.58 13.67
CA LYS A 358 -4.72 -22.42 14.52
C LYS A 358 -5.27 -23.84 14.74
N GLU A 359 -6.30 -24.23 13.99
CA GLU A 359 -6.99 -25.53 14.08
C GLU A 359 -7.48 -25.90 15.49
N LYS A 360 -7.61 -24.89 16.36
CA LYS A 360 -8.07 -25.04 17.74
C LYS A 360 -9.46 -24.45 17.92
N PHE A 361 -10.26 -25.15 18.71
CA PHE A 361 -11.56 -24.71 19.21
C PHE A 361 -11.41 -24.13 20.62
N TYR A 362 -12.09 -23.02 20.89
CA TYR A 362 -11.95 -22.29 22.16
C TYR A 362 -13.21 -22.38 23.04
N GLY A 363 -14.25 -23.09 22.60
CA GLY A 363 -15.49 -23.22 23.37
C GLY A 363 -16.29 -21.91 23.40
N PRO A 364 -17.01 -21.59 24.50
CA PRO A 364 -17.75 -20.34 24.65
C PRO A 364 -16.86 -19.11 24.34
N THR A 365 -17.22 -18.37 23.30
CA THR A 365 -16.43 -17.23 22.79
C THR A 365 -17.32 -16.01 22.63
N LEU A 366 -16.94 -14.88 23.24
CA LEU A 366 -17.66 -13.62 23.06
C LEU A 366 -17.62 -13.12 21.62
N PHE A 367 -18.68 -12.47 21.18
CA PHE A 367 -18.77 -11.76 19.92
C PHE A 367 -17.56 -10.83 19.70
N ARG A 368 -17.18 -10.03 20.73
CA ARG A 368 -15.96 -9.19 20.65
C ARG A 368 -14.69 -9.99 20.37
N THR A 369 -14.53 -11.13 21.03
CA THR A 369 -13.35 -11.99 20.92
C THR A 369 -13.31 -12.67 19.55
N GLY A 370 -14.46 -13.06 19.03
CA GLY A 370 -14.64 -13.57 17.68
C GLY A 370 -14.06 -12.62 16.63
N LEU A 371 -14.39 -11.33 16.71
CA LEU A 371 -13.86 -10.33 15.77
C LEU A 371 -12.38 -10.01 16.02
N ALA A 372 -12.01 -9.73 17.27
CA ALA A 372 -10.65 -9.32 17.65
C ALA A 372 -9.60 -10.38 17.29
N LYS A 373 -9.90 -11.65 17.57
CA LYS A 373 -9.05 -12.81 17.25
C LYS A 373 -9.35 -13.41 15.88
N SER A 374 -10.30 -12.84 15.13
CA SER A 374 -10.68 -13.24 13.78
C SER A 374 -11.07 -14.73 13.67
N ARG A 375 -11.87 -15.24 14.61
CA ARG A 375 -12.29 -16.66 14.64
C ARG A 375 -13.21 -16.98 13.45
N ASN A 376 -12.93 -18.07 12.74
CA ASN A 376 -13.65 -18.44 11.51
C ASN A 376 -15.00 -19.06 11.85
N VAL A 377 -14.98 -20.07 12.71
CA VAL A 377 -16.15 -20.85 13.11
C VAL A 377 -17.21 -19.96 13.77
N VAL A 378 -16.80 -19.05 14.66
CA VAL A 378 -17.69 -18.05 15.28
C VAL A 378 -18.38 -17.19 14.22
N THR A 379 -17.64 -16.73 13.21
CA THR A 379 -18.20 -15.86 12.16
C THR A 379 -19.17 -16.63 11.26
N ILE A 380 -18.88 -17.90 10.97
CA ILE A 380 -19.79 -18.78 10.21
C ILE A 380 -21.10 -18.99 10.98
N LYS A 381 -21.03 -19.22 12.29
CA LYS A 381 -22.21 -19.37 13.14
C LYS A 381 -23.03 -18.08 13.22
N ILE A 382 -22.37 -16.92 13.31
CA ILE A 382 -23.03 -15.61 13.23
C ILE A 382 -23.75 -15.48 11.89
N LEU A 383 -23.07 -15.73 10.75
CA LEU A 383 -23.67 -15.64 9.41
C LEU A 383 -24.89 -16.57 9.27
N LYS A 384 -24.77 -17.82 9.74
CA LYS A 384 -25.88 -18.78 9.73
C LYS A 384 -27.08 -18.28 10.53
N GLN A 385 -26.85 -17.72 11.72
CA GLN A 385 -27.91 -17.24 12.60
C GLN A 385 -28.60 -15.98 12.05
N ILE A 386 -27.86 -15.07 11.42
CA ILE A 386 -28.45 -13.86 10.83
C ILE A 386 -29.05 -14.11 9.44
N GLY A 387 -28.71 -15.21 8.79
CA GLY A 387 -29.14 -15.54 7.42
C GLY A 387 -28.24 -14.90 6.36
N ILE A 388 -27.94 -15.68 5.32
CA ILE A 388 -26.99 -15.29 4.26
C ILE A 388 -27.54 -14.12 3.44
N ASP A 389 -28.80 -14.18 3.01
CA ASP A 389 -29.43 -13.14 2.19
C ASP A 389 -29.47 -11.78 2.89
N TYR A 390 -29.76 -11.80 4.20
CA TYR A 390 -29.72 -10.60 5.03
C TYR A 390 -28.31 -10.00 5.08
N ALA A 391 -27.28 -10.84 5.28
CA ALA A 391 -25.90 -10.37 5.30
C ALA A 391 -25.44 -9.81 3.94
N ILE A 392 -25.85 -10.42 2.83
CA ILE A 392 -25.57 -9.93 1.48
C ILE A 392 -26.26 -8.58 1.26
N ALA A 393 -27.56 -8.47 1.55
CA ALA A 393 -28.31 -7.22 1.42
C ALA A 393 -27.68 -6.10 2.28
N TYR A 394 -27.23 -6.43 3.49
CA TYR A 394 -26.53 -5.52 4.37
C TYR A 394 -25.19 -5.06 3.78
N ALA A 395 -24.38 -5.97 3.24
CA ALA A 395 -23.12 -5.62 2.58
C ALA A 395 -23.34 -4.73 1.35
N LYS A 396 -24.37 -4.99 0.54
CA LYS A 396 -24.78 -4.12 -0.59
C LYS A 396 -25.21 -2.73 -0.10
N LYS A 397 -25.99 -2.65 0.98
CA LYS A 397 -26.38 -1.37 1.64
C LYS A 397 -25.16 -0.55 2.05
N MET A 398 -24.13 -1.22 2.58
CA MET A 398 -22.84 -0.65 2.98
C MET A 398 -21.92 -0.25 1.81
N GLY A 399 -22.32 -0.50 0.56
CA GLY A 399 -21.62 -0.02 -0.63
C GLY A 399 -20.76 -1.06 -1.36
N ILE A 400 -20.86 -2.34 -1.01
CA ILE A 400 -20.26 -3.43 -1.80
C ILE A 400 -21.07 -3.59 -3.09
N ALA A 401 -20.43 -3.43 -4.25
CA ALA A 401 -21.08 -3.57 -5.55
C ALA A 401 -20.85 -4.97 -6.13
N SER A 402 -19.69 -5.59 -5.84
CA SER A 402 -19.35 -6.97 -6.23
C SER A 402 -20.46 -7.97 -5.94
N GLU A 403 -20.62 -8.93 -6.84
CA GLU A 403 -21.40 -10.16 -6.64
C GLU A 403 -20.89 -10.92 -5.41
N LEU A 404 -21.80 -11.40 -4.56
CA LEU A 404 -21.47 -12.15 -3.34
C LEU A 404 -22.14 -13.53 -3.42
N ALA A 405 -21.35 -14.58 -3.20
CA ALA A 405 -21.86 -15.94 -3.22
C ALA A 405 -22.81 -16.17 -2.03
N PRO A 406 -24.02 -16.71 -2.26
CA PRO A 406 -25.04 -16.93 -1.22
C PRO A 406 -24.78 -18.23 -0.44
N ASP A 407 -23.58 -18.36 0.13
CA ASP A 407 -23.18 -19.52 0.93
C ASP A 407 -22.43 -19.13 2.21
N LEU A 408 -22.20 -20.10 3.10
CA LEU A 408 -21.56 -19.84 4.40
C LEU A 408 -20.07 -19.48 4.29
N SER A 409 -19.40 -19.75 3.16
CA SER A 409 -18.01 -19.34 2.94
C SER A 409 -17.86 -17.82 2.86
N LEU A 410 -18.96 -17.08 2.61
CA LEU A 410 -18.99 -15.62 2.70
C LEU A 410 -18.52 -15.10 4.07
N ALA A 411 -18.74 -15.87 5.15
CA ALA A 411 -18.22 -15.59 6.49
C ALA A 411 -16.69 -15.44 6.56
N LEU A 412 -16.01 -16.05 5.58
CA LEU A 412 -14.57 -16.05 5.46
C LEU A 412 -14.09 -15.10 4.35
N GLY A 413 -14.99 -14.34 3.70
CA GLY A 413 -14.66 -13.42 2.62
C GLY A 413 -14.20 -14.13 1.34
N SER A 414 -14.93 -15.18 0.94
CA SER A 414 -14.66 -15.98 -0.26
C SER A 414 -15.02 -15.28 -1.58
N SER A 415 -15.85 -14.23 -1.54
CA SER A 415 -16.25 -13.47 -2.72
C SER A 415 -15.27 -12.34 -3.04
N GLY A 416 -14.96 -12.15 -4.32
CA GLY A 416 -13.99 -11.15 -4.77
C GLY A 416 -14.53 -9.72 -4.70
N VAL A 417 -13.84 -8.85 -3.97
CA VAL A 417 -14.15 -7.42 -3.86
C VAL A 417 -12.99 -6.55 -4.34
N SER A 418 -13.28 -5.33 -4.77
CA SER A 418 -12.27 -4.29 -5.02
C SER A 418 -11.80 -3.64 -3.73
N LEU A 419 -10.57 -3.14 -3.73
CA LEU A 419 -10.05 -2.42 -2.57
C LEU A 419 -10.86 -1.16 -2.25
N LEU A 420 -11.28 -0.42 -3.29
CA LEU A 420 -12.08 0.79 -3.11
C LEU A 420 -13.42 0.50 -2.42
N GLU A 421 -14.18 -0.53 -2.84
CA GLU A 421 -15.52 -0.76 -2.29
C GLU A 421 -15.48 -1.19 -0.82
N ILE A 422 -14.54 -2.08 -0.45
CA ILE A 422 -14.41 -2.50 0.95
C ILE A 422 -13.83 -1.38 1.82
N THR A 423 -12.90 -0.57 1.30
CA THR A 423 -12.39 0.62 2.01
C THR A 423 -13.50 1.64 2.26
N ARG A 424 -14.36 1.87 1.26
CA ARG A 424 -15.53 2.74 1.37
C ARG A 424 -16.51 2.22 2.43
N ALA A 425 -16.77 0.91 2.47
CA ALA A 425 -17.63 0.30 3.48
C ALA A 425 -17.08 0.50 4.90
N TYR A 426 -15.75 0.46 5.09
CA TYR A 426 -15.13 0.78 6.39
C TYR A 426 -15.28 2.27 6.76
N GLY A 427 -15.35 3.15 5.76
CA GLY A 427 -15.62 4.57 5.96
C GLY A 427 -16.95 4.84 6.65
N VAL A 428 -17.94 3.95 6.50
CA VAL A 428 -19.23 4.03 7.22
C VAL A 428 -19.01 3.99 8.74
N PHE A 429 -18.13 3.11 9.22
CA PHE A 429 -17.84 3.02 10.65
C PHE A 429 -17.10 4.25 11.16
N ALA A 430 -16.18 4.79 10.36
CA ALA A 430 -15.44 6.01 10.67
C ALA A 430 -16.34 7.26 10.71
N ASN A 431 -17.38 7.29 9.87
CA ASN A 431 -18.29 8.42 9.70
C ASN A 431 -19.66 8.18 10.34
N ALA A 432 -19.69 7.64 11.56
CA ALA A 432 -20.91 7.50 12.37
C ALA A 432 -22.12 6.86 11.65
N GLY A 433 -21.87 5.88 10.77
CA GLY A 433 -22.92 5.15 10.04
C GLY A 433 -23.31 5.75 8.69
N MET A 434 -22.59 6.78 8.25
CA MET A 434 -22.84 7.51 7.02
C MET A 434 -21.95 7.02 5.86
N LEU A 435 -22.57 6.60 4.76
CA LEU A 435 -21.87 6.17 3.54
C LEU A 435 -21.69 7.35 2.59
N ALA A 436 -20.44 7.75 2.36
CA ALA A 436 -20.08 8.75 1.35
C ALA A 436 -19.91 8.12 -0.05
N THR A 437 -20.28 8.86 -1.09
CA THR A 437 -19.95 8.54 -2.48
C THR A 437 -18.52 8.99 -2.79
N PRO A 438 -17.65 8.12 -3.35
CA PRO A 438 -16.29 8.50 -3.70
C PRO A 438 -16.23 9.66 -4.70
N ILE A 439 -15.45 10.70 -4.38
CA ILE A 439 -15.20 11.85 -5.24
C ILE A 439 -13.74 11.81 -5.67
N PHE A 440 -13.50 11.81 -6.98
CA PHE A 440 -12.17 11.89 -7.60
C PHE A 440 -11.90 13.27 -8.20
N VAL A 441 -12.93 13.85 -8.82
CA VAL A 441 -12.91 15.16 -9.47
C VAL A 441 -13.76 16.10 -8.64
N LYS A 442 -13.21 17.23 -8.19
CA LYS A 442 -13.98 18.28 -7.52
C LYS A 442 -14.69 19.17 -8.54
N LYS A 443 -13.97 19.56 -9.59
CA LYS A 443 -14.46 20.55 -10.55
C LYS A 443 -13.82 20.35 -11.93
N VAL A 444 -14.62 20.50 -12.99
CA VAL A 444 -14.16 20.55 -14.38
C VAL A 444 -14.58 21.88 -14.97
N VAL A 445 -13.61 22.61 -15.53
CA VAL A 445 -13.82 23.92 -16.15
C VAL A 445 -13.28 23.86 -17.58
N ASP A 446 -13.99 24.43 -18.54
CA ASP A 446 -13.50 24.53 -19.91
C ASP A 446 -12.44 25.64 -20.10
N ARG A 447 -12.01 25.85 -21.35
CA ARG A 447 -11.05 26.92 -21.70
C ARG A 447 -11.58 28.34 -21.47
N ASN A 448 -12.90 28.53 -21.50
CA ASN A 448 -13.57 29.82 -21.39
C ASN A 448 -13.93 30.16 -19.93
N GLY A 449 -13.73 29.21 -19.01
CA GLY A 449 -14.09 29.38 -17.60
C GLY A 449 -15.48 28.84 -17.24
N LEU A 450 -16.20 28.22 -18.19
CA LEU A 450 -17.48 27.58 -17.93
C LEU A 450 -17.27 26.33 -17.08
N VAL A 451 -17.99 26.25 -15.96
CA VAL A 451 -17.99 25.06 -15.10
C VAL A 451 -18.87 24.00 -15.74
N LEU A 452 -18.24 22.88 -16.13
CA LEU A 452 -18.94 21.73 -16.72
C LEU A 452 -19.44 20.75 -15.65
N GLU A 453 -18.72 20.67 -14.53
CA GLU A 453 -19.03 19.78 -13.41
C GLU A 453 -18.42 20.33 -12.13
N GLU A 454 -19.17 20.20 -11.04
CA GLU A 454 -18.74 20.51 -9.68
C GLU A 454 -19.38 19.51 -8.73
N ASN A 455 -18.56 18.64 -8.12
CA ASN A 455 -19.03 17.56 -7.26
C ASN A 455 -19.01 18.00 -5.79
N GLN A 456 -20.16 17.84 -5.14
CA GLN A 456 -20.33 18.05 -3.71
C GLN A 456 -20.41 16.69 -2.98
N PRO A 457 -19.97 16.61 -1.72
CA PRO A 457 -20.14 15.42 -0.90
C PRO A 457 -21.58 14.92 -0.89
N GLN A 458 -21.78 13.66 -1.31
CA GLN A 458 -23.05 12.97 -1.20
C GLN A 458 -22.92 11.87 -0.15
N ILE A 459 -23.73 11.97 0.89
CA ILE A 459 -23.65 11.12 2.06
C ILE A 459 -25.07 10.64 2.41
N ARG A 460 -25.20 9.37 2.76
CA ARG A 460 -26.46 8.79 3.22
C ARG A 460 -26.25 7.92 4.44
N GLN A 461 -27.18 7.96 5.39
CA GLN A 461 -27.13 7.05 6.54
C GLN A 461 -27.45 5.63 6.10
N VAL A 462 -26.60 4.67 6.46
CA VAL A 462 -26.80 3.25 6.13
C VAL A 462 -26.87 2.36 7.38
N ILE A 463 -26.29 2.81 8.50
CA ILE A 463 -26.43 2.17 9.82
C ILE A 463 -26.58 3.26 10.88
N SER A 464 -27.02 2.89 12.09
CA SER A 464 -27.10 3.85 13.20
C SER A 464 -25.70 4.31 13.63
N SER A 465 -25.62 5.50 14.22
CA SER A 465 -24.37 6.01 14.81
C SER A 465 -23.87 5.11 15.93
N GLU A 466 -24.78 4.49 16.68
CA GLU A 466 -24.54 3.59 17.79
C GLU A 466 -23.93 2.28 17.31
N THR A 467 -24.48 1.65 16.26
CA THR A 467 -23.89 0.45 15.66
C THR A 467 -22.52 0.76 15.08
N ALA A 468 -22.35 1.91 14.41
CA ALA A 468 -21.07 2.34 13.87
C ALA A 468 -20.01 2.51 14.96
N PHE A 469 -20.39 3.11 16.10
CA PHE A 469 -19.49 3.31 17.22
C PHE A 469 -19.14 1.99 17.93
N VAL A 470 -20.12 1.11 18.20
CA VAL A 470 -19.87 -0.21 18.80
C VAL A 470 -18.95 -1.03 17.90
N MET A 471 -19.16 -1.01 16.57
CA MET A 471 -18.23 -1.63 15.62
C MET A 471 -16.83 -1.01 15.65
N THR A 472 -16.73 0.31 15.80
CA THR A 472 -15.46 1.01 15.94
C THR A 472 -14.71 0.55 17.19
N ASP A 473 -15.38 0.43 18.33
CA ASP A 473 -14.81 -0.08 19.57
C ASP A 473 -14.35 -1.55 19.44
N LEU A 474 -15.17 -2.40 18.80
CA LEU A 474 -14.78 -3.78 18.48
C LEU A 474 -13.55 -3.85 17.55
N MET A 475 -13.44 -2.95 16.59
CA MET A 475 -12.28 -2.86 15.70
C MET A 475 -11.05 -2.20 16.37
N ARG A 476 -11.23 -1.37 17.40
CA ARG A 476 -10.13 -0.97 18.30
C ARG A 476 -9.59 -2.18 19.04
N ALA A 477 -10.46 -3.08 19.51
CA ALA A 477 -10.05 -4.34 20.15
C ALA A 477 -9.20 -5.24 19.25
N VAL A 478 -9.44 -5.22 17.92
CA VAL A 478 -8.57 -5.91 16.95
C VAL A 478 -7.13 -5.40 17.01
N ILE A 479 -6.92 -4.11 17.24
CA ILE A 479 -5.60 -3.50 17.37
C ILE A 479 -5.05 -3.68 18.78
N THR A 480 -5.83 -3.41 19.83
CA THR A 480 -5.35 -3.43 21.23
C THR A 480 -5.20 -4.82 21.82
N GLU A 481 -5.85 -5.84 21.25
CA GLU A 481 -5.87 -7.20 21.80
C GLU A 481 -5.72 -8.27 20.72
N GLY A 482 -5.91 -7.92 19.44
CA GLY A 482 -6.11 -8.87 18.36
C GLY A 482 -5.03 -8.94 17.29
N THR A 483 -5.48 -9.30 16.10
CA THR A 483 -4.64 -9.55 14.92
C THR A 483 -3.98 -8.28 14.34
N GLY A 484 -4.49 -7.09 14.66
CA GLY A 484 -4.00 -5.79 14.20
C GLY A 484 -2.95 -5.14 15.12
N TRP A 485 -2.35 -5.88 16.04
CA TRP A 485 -1.51 -5.34 17.11
C TRP A 485 -0.35 -4.42 16.66
N ARG A 486 0.19 -4.59 15.45
CA ARG A 486 1.27 -3.72 14.93
C ARG A 486 0.85 -2.26 14.86
N ILE A 487 -0.44 -2.00 14.69
CA ILE A 487 -0.98 -0.64 14.57
C ILE A 487 -0.92 0.13 15.89
N ARG A 488 -0.70 -0.55 17.04
CA ARG A 488 -0.42 0.13 18.32
C ARG A 488 0.78 1.08 18.23
N ALA A 489 1.73 0.81 17.34
CA ALA A 489 2.87 1.67 17.09
C ALA A 489 2.49 3.06 16.53
N LEU A 490 1.27 3.22 15.99
CA LEU A 490 0.76 4.53 15.56
C LEU A 490 0.57 5.49 16.74
N LYS A 491 0.32 4.96 17.95
CA LYS A 491 0.09 5.73 19.19
C LYS A 491 -1.01 6.80 19.06
N ARG A 492 -2.07 6.49 18.30
CA ARG A 492 -3.25 7.34 18.08
C ARG A 492 -4.52 6.49 18.08
N PRO A 493 -5.70 7.07 18.36
CA PRO A 493 -6.97 6.39 18.16
C PRO A 493 -7.11 5.91 16.71
N ALA A 494 -7.26 4.61 16.55
CA ALA A 494 -7.42 3.95 15.27
C ALA A 494 -8.21 2.65 15.45
N ALA A 495 -8.93 2.27 14.42
CA ALA A 495 -9.68 1.02 14.33
C ALA A 495 -9.32 0.34 13.00
N GLY A 496 -9.38 -0.99 12.96
CA GLY A 496 -9.14 -1.70 11.71
C GLY A 496 -9.17 -3.21 11.82
N LYS A 497 -8.97 -3.87 10.68
CA LYS A 497 -9.05 -5.32 10.54
C LYS A 497 -8.04 -5.83 9.53
N THR A 498 -7.36 -6.91 9.91
CA THR A 498 -6.55 -7.72 9.00
C THR A 498 -7.44 -8.63 8.16
N GLY A 499 -7.10 -8.78 6.88
CA GLY A 499 -7.64 -9.80 6.00
C GLY A 499 -6.54 -10.71 5.51
N THR A 500 -6.82 -12.02 5.51
CA THR A 500 -5.95 -13.06 4.98
C THR A 500 -6.87 -14.09 4.33
N THR A 501 -6.53 -14.50 3.11
CA THR A 501 -7.23 -15.58 2.40
C THR A 501 -6.64 -16.94 2.75
N ASN A 502 -7.37 -18.00 2.44
CA ASN A 502 -6.81 -19.36 2.49
C ASN A 502 -5.59 -19.41 1.56
N ASN A 503 -4.56 -20.14 1.97
CA ASN A 503 -3.28 -20.27 1.25
C ASN A 503 -2.49 -18.97 1.06
N LEU A 504 -2.78 -17.92 1.85
CA LEU A 504 -1.96 -16.69 1.92
C LEU A 504 -1.72 -16.01 0.56
N ARG A 505 -2.73 -16.05 -0.33
CA ARG A 505 -2.68 -15.44 -1.67
C ARG A 505 -2.90 -13.93 -1.64
N ASP A 506 -3.67 -13.47 -0.66
CA ASP A 506 -4.02 -12.07 -0.47
C ASP A 506 -3.87 -11.67 1.00
N ALA A 507 -3.20 -10.55 1.20
CA ALA A 507 -3.06 -9.88 2.48
C ALA A 507 -3.72 -8.51 2.41
N TRP A 508 -4.58 -8.23 3.38
CA TRP A 508 -5.31 -6.98 3.48
C TRP A 508 -5.12 -6.35 4.85
N PHE A 509 -5.17 -5.03 4.87
CA PHE A 509 -5.44 -4.28 6.08
C PHE A 509 -6.33 -3.08 5.75
N LEU A 510 -7.48 -3.04 6.42
CA LEU A 510 -8.46 -1.97 6.30
C LEU A 510 -8.54 -1.30 7.66
N GLY A 511 -8.26 0.00 7.72
CA GLY A 511 -8.24 0.71 8.98
C GLY A 511 -8.45 2.19 8.81
N TYR A 512 -8.83 2.84 9.90
CA TYR A 512 -9.20 4.24 9.90
C TYR A 512 -8.86 4.93 11.21
N THR A 513 -8.65 6.24 11.11
CA THR A 513 -8.77 7.22 12.19
C THR A 513 -10.08 7.99 11.98
N PRO A 514 -10.48 8.92 12.87
CA PRO A 514 -11.71 9.68 12.66
C PRO A 514 -11.82 10.36 11.29
N HIS A 515 -10.70 10.83 10.73
CA HIS A 515 -10.67 11.66 9.52
C HIS A 515 -10.19 10.98 8.23
N LEU A 516 -9.68 9.74 8.32
CA LEU A 516 -9.13 9.04 7.17
C LEU A 516 -9.42 7.55 7.27
N VAL A 517 -10.01 6.98 6.23
CA VAL A 517 -10.11 5.54 6.02
C VAL A 517 -9.14 5.12 4.92
N THR A 518 -8.34 4.09 5.20
CA THR A 518 -7.33 3.58 4.28
C THR A 518 -7.41 2.07 4.19
N GLY A 519 -7.40 1.57 2.96
CA GLY A 519 -7.22 0.17 2.66
C GLY A 519 -5.90 -0.10 1.96
N VAL A 520 -5.29 -1.23 2.33
CA VAL A 520 -4.10 -1.77 1.69
C VAL A 520 -4.34 -3.22 1.30
N TRP A 521 -3.94 -3.56 0.08
CA TRP A 521 -3.88 -4.94 -0.42
C TRP A 521 -2.45 -5.27 -0.89
N VAL A 522 -2.04 -6.51 -0.68
CA VAL A 522 -0.77 -7.09 -1.16
C VAL A 522 -1.05 -8.50 -1.65
N GLY A 523 -0.49 -8.86 -2.81
CA GLY A 523 -0.64 -10.18 -3.41
C GLY A 523 -0.03 -10.28 -4.80
N TYR A 524 -0.06 -11.49 -5.36
CA TYR A 524 0.36 -11.75 -6.73
C TYR A 524 -0.81 -11.73 -7.71
N ASP A 525 -0.59 -11.21 -8.91
CA ASP A 525 -1.62 -11.14 -9.96
C ASP A 525 -2.07 -12.52 -10.43
N ASP A 526 -1.14 -13.46 -10.55
CA ASP A 526 -1.39 -14.87 -10.88
C ASP A 526 -2.00 -15.67 -9.71
N SER A 527 -2.28 -15.00 -8.58
CA SER A 527 -2.87 -15.59 -7.38
C SER A 527 -2.04 -16.72 -6.74
N ARG A 528 -0.73 -16.76 -7.01
CA ARG A 528 0.17 -17.65 -6.27
C ARG A 528 0.31 -17.22 -4.81
N GLU A 529 0.71 -18.17 -3.98
CA GLU A 529 0.90 -17.99 -2.54
C GLU A 529 2.14 -17.12 -2.24
N MET A 530 2.05 -16.26 -1.22
CA MET A 530 3.16 -15.40 -0.77
C MET A 530 4.13 -16.10 0.19
N GLY A 531 3.86 -17.35 0.56
CA GLY A 531 4.69 -18.14 1.48
C GLY A 531 4.25 -18.04 2.94
N ASP A 532 4.81 -18.93 3.76
CA ASP A 532 4.34 -19.17 5.12
C ASP A 532 4.45 -17.94 6.03
N GLY A 533 3.32 -17.61 6.67
CA GLY A 533 3.21 -16.52 7.62
C GLY A 533 2.96 -15.13 7.01
N GLU A 534 2.96 -14.96 5.68
CA GLU A 534 2.64 -13.70 4.99
C GLU A 534 1.12 -13.37 5.02
N THR A 535 0.63 -13.14 6.24
CA THR A 535 -0.75 -12.75 6.53
C THR A 535 -0.98 -11.25 6.35
N GLY A 536 -2.25 -10.81 6.39
CA GLY A 536 -2.60 -9.38 6.46
C GLY A 536 -1.83 -8.58 7.51
N SER A 537 -1.49 -9.20 8.65
CA SER A 537 -0.74 -8.58 9.75
C SER A 537 0.74 -8.35 9.42
N ARG A 538 1.34 -9.09 8.47
CA ARG A 538 2.76 -8.99 8.11
C ARG A 538 2.99 -8.28 6.78
N ALA A 539 2.13 -8.51 5.79
CA ALA A 539 2.29 -7.95 4.46
C ALA A 539 1.61 -6.57 4.31
N ALA A 540 0.34 -6.45 4.72
CA ALA A 540 -0.45 -5.23 4.48
C ALA A 540 -0.42 -4.23 5.66
N SER A 541 -0.51 -4.70 6.90
CA SER A 541 -0.55 -3.82 8.09
C SER A 541 0.65 -2.87 8.22
N PRO A 542 1.92 -3.30 7.97
CA PRO A 542 3.05 -2.37 8.04
C PRO A 542 2.98 -1.26 7.01
N ILE A 543 2.52 -1.54 5.78
CA ILE A 543 2.34 -0.54 4.73
C ILE A 543 1.31 0.51 5.17
N TRP A 544 0.17 0.07 5.72
CA TRP A 544 -0.83 0.98 6.28
C TRP A 544 -0.23 1.83 7.39
N LEU A 545 0.53 1.23 8.31
CA LEU A 545 1.17 1.94 9.42
C LEU A 545 2.18 2.97 8.92
N TYR A 546 3.05 2.63 7.97
CA TYR A 546 4.03 3.54 7.39
C TYR A 546 3.36 4.75 6.73
N PHE A 547 2.30 4.50 5.95
CA PHE A 547 1.54 5.55 5.31
C PHE A 547 0.84 6.46 6.34
N MET A 548 0.07 5.87 7.26
CA MET A 548 -0.70 6.64 8.23
C MET A 548 0.19 7.41 9.20
N SER A 549 1.34 6.84 9.59
CA SER A 549 2.32 7.53 10.44
C SER A 549 2.94 8.74 9.73
N ALA A 550 3.16 8.66 8.42
CA ALA A 550 3.69 9.76 7.63
C ALA A 550 2.67 10.90 7.48
N VAL A 551 1.42 10.58 7.11
CA VAL A 551 0.39 11.61 6.82
C VAL A 551 -0.23 12.24 8.08
N LEU A 552 -0.20 11.53 9.22
CA LEU A 552 -0.70 12.03 10.49
C LEU A 552 0.36 12.72 11.34
N LYS A 553 1.63 12.74 10.89
CA LYS A 553 2.72 13.40 11.61
C LYS A 553 2.42 14.90 11.73
N GLY A 554 2.45 15.41 12.96
CA GLY A 554 2.17 16.83 13.26
C GLY A 554 0.69 17.24 13.16
N LYS A 555 -0.24 16.30 12.91
CA LYS A 555 -1.69 16.56 12.93
C LYS A 555 -2.24 16.40 14.35
N SER A 556 -3.34 17.09 14.66
CA SER A 556 -4.07 16.96 15.92
C SER A 556 -4.59 15.52 16.11
N VAL A 557 -4.53 15.04 17.35
CA VAL A 557 -5.06 13.72 17.72
C VAL A 557 -6.50 13.91 18.18
N SER A 558 -7.43 13.30 17.46
CA SER A 558 -8.86 13.19 17.80
C SER A 558 -9.19 11.74 18.15
N ASP A 559 -10.11 11.54 19.10
CA ASP A 559 -10.76 10.24 19.34
C ASP A 559 -12.10 10.18 18.59
N PHE A 560 -12.69 9.00 18.53
CA PHE A 560 -14.01 8.79 17.94
C PHE A 560 -15.10 9.37 18.84
N GLU A 561 -16.03 10.12 18.25
CA GLU A 561 -17.15 10.71 18.98
C GLU A 561 -18.12 9.63 19.46
N VAL A 562 -18.47 9.66 20.75
CA VAL A 562 -19.39 8.71 21.37
C VAL A 562 -20.83 9.20 21.19
N PRO A 563 -21.71 8.45 20.50
CA PRO A 563 -23.12 8.81 20.38
C PRO A 563 -23.84 8.80 21.72
N GLN A 564 -24.88 9.63 21.88
CA GLN A 564 -25.62 9.79 23.15
C GLN A 564 -26.17 8.46 23.71
N ARG A 565 -26.63 7.55 22.84
CA ARG A 565 -27.21 6.25 23.22
C ARG A 565 -26.18 5.12 23.24
N VAL A 566 -24.91 5.44 23.43
CA VAL A 566 -23.85 4.45 23.69
C VAL A 566 -23.42 4.54 25.14
N VAL A 567 -23.44 3.39 25.82
CA VAL A 567 -22.97 3.24 27.20
C VAL A 567 -21.78 2.31 27.26
N PHE A 568 -20.89 2.52 28.23
CA PHE A 568 -19.78 1.62 28.48
C PHE A 568 -20.05 0.78 29.72
N ALA A 569 -19.95 -0.54 29.59
CA ALA A 569 -20.03 -1.47 30.71
C ALA A 569 -18.69 -2.21 30.86
N LYS A 570 -18.24 -2.38 32.11
CA LYS A 570 -17.08 -3.20 32.41
C LYS A 570 -17.51 -4.65 32.44
N ILE A 571 -17.10 -5.43 31.45
CA ILE A 571 -17.48 -6.84 31.31
C ILE A 571 -16.29 -7.77 31.58
N ASP A 572 -16.60 -8.94 32.11
CA ASP A 572 -15.65 -10.06 32.20
C ASP A 572 -15.47 -10.68 30.81
N THR A 573 -14.24 -10.75 30.32
CA THR A 573 -13.95 -11.27 28.98
C THR A 573 -14.17 -12.77 28.81
N GLU A 574 -14.29 -13.52 29.91
CA GLU A 574 -14.55 -14.97 29.88
C GLU A 574 -16.04 -15.27 29.81
N THR A 575 -16.86 -14.53 30.58
CA THR A 575 -18.30 -14.81 30.71
C THR A 575 -19.19 -13.88 29.89
N GLY A 576 -18.72 -12.68 29.53
CA GLY A 576 -19.53 -11.64 28.89
C GLY A 576 -20.47 -10.89 29.84
N LEU A 577 -20.54 -11.30 31.11
CA LEU A 577 -21.33 -10.66 32.15
C LEU A 577 -20.60 -9.42 32.71
N LEU A 578 -21.28 -8.62 33.53
CA LEU A 578 -20.63 -7.49 34.22
C LEU A 578 -19.50 -8.01 35.10
N ALA A 579 -18.32 -7.38 35.01
CA ALA A 579 -17.15 -7.79 35.77
C ALA A 579 -17.42 -7.63 37.28
N GLY A 580 -17.27 -8.71 38.03
CA GLY A 580 -17.36 -8.74 39.48
C GLY A 580 -15.99 -8.64 40.17
N PRO A 581 -15.94 -8.64 41.52
CA PRO A 581 -14.69 -8.61 42.28
C PRO A 581 -13.74 -9.78 41.98
N HIS A 582 -14.25 -10.87 41.42
CA HIS A 582 -13.51 -12.09 41.12
C HIS A 582 -13.16 -12.25 39.63
N SER A 583 -13.57 -11.29 38.78
CA SER A 583 -13.25 -11.31 37.36
C SER A 583 -11.76 -11.07 37.14
N ARG A 584 -11.07 -12.07 36.59
CA ARG A 584 -9.62 -12.01 36.33
C ARG A 584 -9.27 -11.04 35.21
N ASN A 585 -10.11 -11.02 34.17
CA ASN A 585 -9.91 -10.23 32.97
C ASN A 585 -11.17 -9.42 32.70
N ALA A 586 -11.05 -8.09 32.75
CA ALA A 586 -12.17 -7.19 32.55
C ALA A 586 -11.83 -6.07 31.58
N VAL A 587 -12.80 -5.68 30.76
CA VAL A 587 -12.64 -4.66 29.72
C VAL A 587 -13.84 -3.73 29.73
N PHE A 588 -13.62 -2.44 29.50
CA PHE A 588 -14.71 -1.54 29.16
C PHE A 588 -15.12 -1.82 27.72
N GLN A 589 -16.39 -2.15 27.53
CA GLN A 589 -16.98 -2.44 26.25
C GLN A 589 -18.16 -1.49 26.03
N SER A 590 -18.21 -0.89 24.85
CA SER A 590 -19.36 -0.09 24.41
C SER A 590 -20.56 -1.00 24.08
N PHE A 591 -21.76 -0.53 24.40
CA PHE A 591 -23.04 -1.14 24.07
C PHE A 591 -24.02 -0.06 23.62
N ILE A 592 -24.99 -0.46 22.78
CA ILE A 592 -26.18 0.35 22.57
C ILE A 592 -26.94 0.38 23.90
N GLU A 593 -27.40 1.55 24.32
CA GLU A 593 -28.13 1.72 25.57
C GLU A 593 -29.33 0.77 25.65
N GLY A 594 -29.40 0.02 26.74
CA GLY A 594 -30.42 -0.99 26.99
C GLY A 594 -30.01 -2.42 26.62
N THR A 595 -28.90 -2.59 25.89
CA THR A 595 -28.39 -3.91 25.48
C THR A 595 -27.23 -4.42 26.33
N GLN A 596 -26.72 -3.63 27.27
CA GLN A 596 -25.63 -4.03 28.15
C GLN A 596 -26.06 -5.17 29.10
N PRO A 597 -25.12 -6.05 29.52
CA PRO A 597 -25.40 -7.08 30.51
C PRO A 597 -25.91 -6.45 31.82
N LYS A 598 -26.89 -7.13 32.47
CA LYS A 598 -27.48 -6.68 33.75
C LYS A 598 -27.03 -7.50 34.95
N THR A 599 -26.37 -8.62 34.71
CA THR A 599 -25.94 -9.58 35.74
C THR A 599 -24.42 -9.57 35.86
N TYR A 600 -23.91 -9.69 37.09
CA TYR A 600 -22.49 -9.82 37.38
C TYR A 600 -22.00 -11.25 37.20
N SER A 601 -20.73 -11.41 36.86
CA SER A 601 -20.06 -12.70 36.81
C SER A 601 -20.14 -13.38 38.19
N PRO A 602 -20.58 -14.64 38.26
CA PRO A 602 -20.69 -15.35 39.53
C PRO A 602 -19.31 -15.57 40.15
N LYS A 603 -19.26 -15.75 41.47
CA LYS A 603 -18.04 -16.18 42.15
C LYS A 603 -17.57 -17.50 41.51
N PRO A 604 -16.29 -17.65 41.16
CA PRO A 604 -15.78 -18.91 40.64
C PRO A 604 -16.18 -20.03 41.60
N ALA A 605 -16.84 -21.07 41.10
CA ALA A 605 -17.13 -22.24 41.92
C ALA A 605 -15.78 -22.74 42.47
N SER A 606 -15.66 -22.84 43.79
CA SER A 606 -14.54 -23.59 44.38
C SER A 606 -14.54 -24.96 43.72
N ALA A 607 -13.41 -25.39 43.15
CA ALA A 607 -13.32 -26.72 42.58
C ALA A 607 -13.76 -27.73 43.64
N LYS A 608 -14.97 -28.30 43.50
CA LYS A 608 -15.40 -29.40 44.34
C LYS A 608 -14.55 -30.60 43.90
N LEU A 609 -13.56 -30.94 44.73
CA LEU A 609 -12.62 -32.05 44.50
C LEU A 609 -13.32 -33.41 44.27
N GLY A 610 -14.63 -33.52 44.54
CA GLY A 610 -15.42 -34.74 44.38
C GLY A 610 -16.27 -34.85 43.11
N ALA A 611 -16.37 -33.82 42.26
CA ALA A 611 -17.23 -33.87 41.06
C ALA A 611 -16.57 -34.56 39.84
N PHE A 612 -15.28 -34.89 39.92
CA PHE A 612 -14.54 -35.61 38.87
C PHE A 612 -14.72 -37.13 38.92
N LEU A 613 -15.40 -37.69 39.93
CA LEU A 613 -15.57 -39.14 40.12
C LEU A 613 -17.03 -39.62 40.02
N GLN A 614 -17.98 -38.77 39.61
CA GLN A 614 -19.41 -39.13 39.61
C GLN A 614 -20.09 -39.01 38.24
N PHE A 615 -19.33 -38.90 37.15
CA PHE A 615 -19.88 -38.96 35.78
C PHE A 615 -19.53 -40.24 35.00
N ASP A 616 -18.72 -41.15 35.57
CA ASP A 616 -18.38 -42.45 34.96
C ASP A 616 -19.00 -43.68 35.67
N MET A 617 -19.81 -43.52 36.71
CA MET A 617 -20.45 -44.67 37.41
C MET A 617 -21.98 -44.69 37.40
N GLU A 618 -22.67 -43.71 36.81
CA GLU A 618 -24.14 -43.73 36.71
C GLU A 618 -24.68 -44.09 35.31
N ALA A 619 -23.80 -44.41 34.35
CA ALA A 619 -24.19 -44.90 33.02
C ALA A 619 -24.19 -46.44 32.88
N GLU A 620 -23.75 -47.20 33.89
CA GLU A 620 -23.77 -48.68 33.89
C GLU A 620 -24.80 -49.30 34.84
N ALA A 621 -25.65 -48.50 35.49
CA ALA A 621 -26.66 -49.03 36.41
C ALA A 621 -28.02 -48.36 36.20
N LYS A 622 -28.68 -48.67 35.07
CA LYS A 622 -30.14 -48.87 34.95
C LYS A 622 -30.52 -49.22 33.50
N HIS A 623 -30.79 -50.52 33.32
CA HIS A 623 -31.61 -51.22 32.32
C HIS A 623 -31.69 -50.72 30.88
#